data_AF-A0A0C2GU28-F1
#
_entry.id   AF-A0A0C2GU28-F1
#
_cell.length_a   1.000
_cell.length_b   1.000
_cell.length_c   1.000
_cell.angle_alpha   90.00
_cell.angle_beta   90.00
_cell.angle_gamma   90.00
#
_symmetry.space_group_name_H-M   'P 1'
#
loop_
_entity.id
_entity.type
_entity.pdbx_description
1 polymer ?
#
loop_
_entity_poly.entity_id
_entity_poly.type
_entity_poly.pdbx_seq_one_letter_code
_entity_poly.pdbx_strand_id
1 'polypeptide(L)'
;MVRAIAAKEGFEMADDVNEDYTHLVGTLVKIRNECRAAAPNHVTRSISSSTRALLEKRRHMDRRANHLEYAVLSRLCRQSLAEDHANFVRSRLLYAAHSKRSLKMEKRALAEHRLSIHA
;
A
#
# COMPACT_ATOMS: atom_id res chain seq x y z
N MET A 1 10.46 -7.43 -8.96
CA MET A 1 9.75 -8.24 -7.95
C MET A 1 9.03 -9.40 -8.63
N VAL A 2 8.08 -9.13 -9.53
CA VAL A 2 7.40 -10.15 -10.35
C VAL A 2 8.37 -11.14 -11.00
N ARG A 3 9.44 -10.65 -11.66
CA ARG A 3 10.45 -11.51 -12.32
C ARG A 3 11.17 -12.48 -11.38
N ALA A 4 11.40 -12.10 -10.12
CA ALA A 4 12.08 -12.95 -9.14
C ALA A 4 11.11 -13.93 -8.46
N ILE A 5 9.82 -13.60 -8.40
CA ILE A 5 8.76 -14.47 -7.90
C ILE A 5 8.42 -15.52 -8.96
N ALA A 6 8.20 -15.09 -10.20
CA ALA A 6 7.94 -15.99 -11.33
C ALA A 6 9.10 -16.96 -11.62
N ALA A 7 10.36 -16.57 -11.36
CA ALA A 7 11.52 -17.45 -11.55
C ALA A 7 11.60 -18.61 -10.53
N LYS A 8 10.75 -18.63 -9.49
CA LYS A 8 10.68 -19.74 -8.53
C LYS A 8 9.65 -20.80 -8.93
N GLU A 9 8.77 -20.48 -9.87
CA GLU A 9 7.73 -21.39 -10.32
C GLU A 9 8.23 -22.17 -11.54
N GLY A 10 8.01 -23.49 -11.52
CA GLY A 10 8.24 -24.35 -12.68
C GLY A 10 7.01 -24.30 -13.60
N PHE A 11 7.20 -23.89 -14.85
CA PHE A 11 6.19 -24.02 -15.89
C PHE A 11 6.44 -25.35 -16.62
N GLU A 12 6.12 -26.45 -15.93
CA GLU A 12 6.17 -27.78 -16.51
C GLU A 12 4.96 -27.98 -17.42
N MET A 13 5.19 -28.58 -18.59
CA MET A 13 4.14 -28.92 -19.53
C MET A 13 3.52 -30.26 -19.14
N ALA A 14 2.20 -30.29 -19.03
CA ALA A 14 1.46 -31.55 -18.91
C ALA A 14 1.15 -32.14 -20.30
N ASP A 15 1.01 -33.45 -20.37
CA ASP A 15 0.64 -34.16 -21.61
C ASP A 15 -0.81 -33.86 -22.04
N ASP A 16 -1.69 -33.58 -21.08
CA ASP A 16 -3.06 -33.12 -21.34
C ASP A 16 -3.14 -31.58 -21.37
N VAL A 17 -3.70 -31.05 -22.45
CA VAL A 17 -3.80 -29.59 -22.68
C VAL A 17 -4.68 -28.92 -21.63
N ASN A 18 -5.70 -29.61 -21.14
CA ASN A 18 -6.65 -29.05 -20.19
C ASN A 18 -6.05 -28.98 -18.77
N GLU A 19 -5.28 -30.01 -18.42
CA GLU A 19 -4.44 -30.06 -17.23
C GLU A 19 -3.33 -29.00 -17.28
N ASP A 20 -2.63 -28.87 -18.41
CA ASP A 20 -1.59 -27.87 -18.62
C ASP A 20 -2.13 -26.44 -18.47
N TYR A 21 -3.28 -26.16 -19.09
CA TYR A 21 -3.96 -24.87 -18.95
C TYR A 21 -4.35 -24.58 -17.50
N THR A 22 -4.88 -25.58 -16.79
CA THR A 22 -5.28 -25.45 -15.39
C THR A 22 -4.06 -25.16 -14.50
N HIS A 23 -2.96 -25.87 -14.73
CA HIS A 23 -1.70 -25.67 -14.02
C HIS A 23 -1.10 -24.28 -14.28
N LEU A 24 -1.12 -23.82 -15.53
CA LEU A 24 -0.68 -22.48 -15.91
C LEU A 24 -1.51 -21.39 -15.22
N VAL A 25 -2.84 -21.49 -15.27
CA VAL A 25 -3.73 -20.52 -14.63
C VAL A 25 -3.53 -20.50 -13.11
N GLY A 26 -3.40 -21.67 -12.49
CA GLY A 26 -3.12 -21.79 -11.05
C GLY A 26 -1.81 -21.11 -10.66
N THR A 27 -0.75 -21.36 -11.43
CA THR A 27 0.58 -20.76 -11.23
C THR A 27 0.54 -19.24 -11.40
N LEU A 28 -0.16 -18.73 -12.42
CA LEU A 28 -0.33 -17.28 -12.62
C LEU A 28 -1.09 -16.62 -11.46
N VAL A 29 -2.12 -17.28 -10.93
CA VAL A 29 -2.86 -16.80 -9.75
C VAL A 29 -1.97 -16.77 -8.51
N LYS A 30 -1.15 -17.80 -8.31
CA LYS A 30 -0.16 -17.87 -7.22
C LYS A 30 0.85 -16.74 -7.32
N ILE A 31 1.50 -16.55 -8.48
CA ILE A 31 2.44 -15.46 -8.73
C ILE A 31 1.78 -14.11 -8.45
N ARG A 32 0.54 -13.89 -8.92
CA ARG A 32 -0.21 -12.65 -8.65
C ARG A 32 -0.40 -12.41 -7.16
N ASN A 33 -0.80 -13.44 -6.41
CA ASN A 33 -1.06 -13.33 -4.98
C ASN A 33 0.23 -13.07 -4.20
N GLU A 34 1.31 -13.76 -4.53
CA GLU A 34 2.63 -13.52 -3.94
C GLU A 34 3.18 -12.14 -4.28
N CYS A 35 2.99 -11.67 -5.52
CA CYS A 35 3.34 -10.32 -5.91
C CYS A 35 2.52 -9.27 -5.16
N ARG A 36 1.24 -9.52 -4.87
CA ARG A 36 0.41 -8.63 -4.03
C ARG A 36 0.85 -8.64 -2.57
N ALA A 37 1.24 -9.79 -2.03
CA ALA A 37 1.74 -9.90 -0.66
C ALA A 37 3.13 -9.27 -0.49
N ALA A 38 4.00 -9.43 -1.48
CA ALA A 38 5.35 -8.86 -1.52
C ALA A 38 5.35 -7.39 -1.96
N ALA A 39 4.32 -6.95 -2.68
CA ALA A 39 4.13 -5.55 -2.98
C ALA A 39 4.17 -4.79 -1.64
N PRO A 40 4.97 -3.72 -1.53
CA PRO A 40 4.94 -2.90 -0.34
C PRO A 40 3.50 -2.44 -0.18
N ASN A 41 2.80 -2.87 0.87
CA ASN A 41 1.50 -2.31 1.21
C ASN A 41 1.73 -0.82 1.45
N HIS A 42 1.52 -0.02 0.41
CA HIS A 42 1.85 1.40 0.40
C HIS A 42 1.00 2.16 1.42
N VAL A 43 -0.15 1.60 1.77
CA VAL A 43 -1.06 2.10 2.80
C VAL A 43 -0.46 1.97 4.21
N THR A 44 0.10 0.83 4.58
CA THR A 44 0.62 0.60 5.96
C THR A 44 1.90 1.35 6.26
N ARG A 45 2.71 1.70 5.24
CA ARG A 45 3.93 2.50 5.44
C ARG A 45 3.67 4.02 5.46
N SER A 46 2.48 4.46 5.07
CA SER A 46 2.15 5.89 5.01
C SER A 46 1.68 6.46 6.35
N ILE A 47 1.03 5.65 7.21
CA ILE A 47 0.44 6.12 8.47
C ILE A 47 1.28 5.62 9.64
N SER A 48 1.73 6.53 10.49
CA SER A 48 2.52 6.21 11.69
C SER A 48 1.69 5.47 12.74
N SER A 49 2.37 4.80 13.68
CA SER A 49 1.71 4.11 14.80
C SER A 49 0.96 5.09 15.71
N SER A 50 1.48 6.30 15.90
CA SER A 50 0.83 7.38 16.67
C SER A 50 -0.48 7.82 16.00
N THR A 51 -0.48 8.07 14.68
CA THR A 51 -1.71 8.44 13.96
C THR A 51 -2.73 7.31 13.98
N ARG A 52 -2.30 6.05 13.88
CA ARG A 52 -3.19 4.89 14.05
C ARG A 52 -3.83 4.85 15.44
N ALA A 53 -3.08 5.12 16.50
CA ALA A 53 -3.63 5.19 17.85
C ALA A 53 -4.68 6.32 18.00
N LEU A 54 -4.45 7.48 17.38
CA LEU A 54 -5.41 8.59 17.37
C LEU A 54 -6.71 8.22 16.62
N LEU A 55 -6.59 7.55 15.47
CA LEU A 55 -7.74 7.08 14.71
C LEU A 55 -8.53 6.03 15.49
N GLU A 56 -7.86 5.11 16.18
CA GLU A 56 -8.51 4.09 16.99
C GLU A 56 -9.21 4.70 18.20
N LYS A 57 -8.60 5.70 18.85
CA LYS A 57 -9.23 6.47 19.92
C LYS A 57 -10.49 7.18 19.41
N ARG A 58 -10.44 7.75 18.21
CA ARG A 58 -11.60 8.43 17.59
C ARG A 58 -12.72 7.44 17.26
N ARG A 59 -12.36 6.24 16.79
CA ARG A 59 -13.31 5.18 16.41
C ARG A 59 -14.17 4.71 17.59
N HIS A 60 -13.58 4.67 18.78
CA HIS A 60 -14.26 4.20 19.99
C HIS A 60 -14.87 5.33 20.84
N MET A 61 -14.69 6.59 20.47
CA MET A 61 -15.24 7.72 21.20
C MET A 61 -16.69 7.97 20.80
N ASP A 62 -17.59 8.03 21.79
CA ASP A 62 -18.97 8.45 21.54
C ASP A 62 -19.01 9.93 21.17
N ARG A 63 -19.45 10.19 19.94
CA ARG A 63 -19.57 11.53 19.36
C ARG A 63 -20.62 12.39 20.04
N ARG A 64 -21.71 11.81 20.56
CA ARG A 64 -22.80 12.57 21.18
C ARG A 64 -22.46 12.96 22.61
N ALA A 65 -21.90 12.01 23.37
CA ALA A 65 -21.46 12.28 24.74
C ALA A 65 -20.26 13.24 24.79
N ASN A 66 -19.32 13.15 23.84
CA ASN A 66 -18.04 13.86 23.87
C ASN A 66 -17.83 14.77 22.64
N HIS A 67 -18.83 15.58 22.27
CA HIS A 67 -18.83 16.34 21.01
C HIS A 67 -17.61 17.26 20.79
N LEU A 68 -17.16 17.99 21.83
CA LEU A 68 -15.99 18.86 21.76
C LEU A 68 -14.70 18.07 21.61
N GLU A 69 -14.50 17.05 22.44
CA GLU A 69 -13.31 16.19 22.38
C GLU A 69 -13.24 15.45 21.05
N TYR A 70 -14.39 15.00 20.53
CA TYR A 70 -14.48 14.38 19.22
C TYR A 70 -14.08 15.34 18.10
N ALA A 71 -14.49 16.61 18.17
CA ALA A 71 -14.11 17.62 17.19
C ALA A 71 -12.61 17.92 17.22
N VAL A 72 -12.04 18.06 18.42
CA VAL A 72 -10.60 18.26 18.64
C VAL A 72 -9.81 17.06 18.11
N LEU A 73 -10.20 15.84 18.50
CA LEU A 73 -9.55 14.61 18.08
C LEU A 73 -9.67 14.39 16.56
N SER A 74 -10.80 14.75 15.96
CA SER A 74 -10.99 14.73 14.50
C SER A 74 -10.06 15.69 13.79
N ARG A 75 -9.85 16.90 14.33
CA ARG A 75 -8.89 17.87 13.79
C ARG A 75 -7.48 17.33 13.89
N LEU A 76 -7.10 16.78 15.04
CA LEU A 76 -5.79 16.20 15.28
C LEU A 76 -5.52 15.04 14.31
N CYS A 77 -6.47 14.12 14.14
CA CYS A 77 -6.35 13.01 13.17
C CYS A 77 -6.08 13.52 11.75
N ARG A 78 -6.78 14.57 11.30
CA ARG A 78 -6.57 15.15 9.96
C ARG A 78 -5.17 15.76 9.81
N GLN A 79 -4.69 16.46 10.84
CA GLN A 79 -3.34 17.05 10.85
C GLN A 79 -2.27 15.96 10.82
N SER A 80 -2.35 14.97 11.71
CA SER A 80 -1.37 13.88 11.75
C SER A 80 -1.36 13.05 10.47
N LEU A 81 -2.53 12.80 9.86
CA LEU A 81 -2.61 12.15 8.54
C LEU A 81 -1.94 12.97 7.43
N ALA A 82 -2.11 14.30 7.44
CA ALA A 82 -1.48 15.17 6.45
C ALA A 82 0.05 15.19 6.60
N GLU A 83 0.54 15.24 7.84
CA GLU A 83 1.97 15.17 8.16
C GLU A 83 2.58 13.83 7.76
N ASP A 84 1.94 12.73 8.13
CA ASP A 84 2.32 11.38 7.74
C ASP A 84 2.43 11.24 6.21
N HIS A 85 1.45 11.77 5.48
CA HIS A 85 1.47 11.77 4.02
C HIS A 85 2.64 12.60 3.45
N ALA A 86 2.86 13.81 3.98
CA ALA A 86 3.96 14.67 3.56
C ALA A 86 5.33 14.01 3.83
N ASN A 87 5.49 13.39 4.99
CA ASN A 87 6.69 12.66 5.38
C ASN A 87 6.93 11.44 4.48
N PHE A 88 5.87 10.70 4.13
CA PHE A 88 5.95 9.60 3.18
C PHE A 88 6.43 10.05 1.80
N VAL A 89 5.82 11.11 1.25
CA VAL A 89 6.22 11.72 -0.03
C VAL A 89 7.68 12.16 0.01
N ARG A 90 8.07 12.88 1.06
CA ARG A 90 9.45 13.38 1.24
C ARG A 90 10.44 12.23 1.30
N SER A 91 10.19 11.23 2.14
CA SER A 91 11.05 10.06 2.33
C SER A 91 11.23 9.27 1.04
N ARG A 92 10.15 9.11 0.26
CA ARG A 92 10.19 8.40 -1.02
C ARG A 92 11.00 9.15 -2.07
N LEU A 93 10.83 10.48 -2.17
CA LEU A 93 11.61 11.30 -3.09
C LEU A 93 13.09 11.35 -2.72
N LEU A 94 13.41 11.44 -1.42
CA LEU A 94 14.79 11.36 -0.93
C LEU A 94 15.42 10.00 -1.27
N TYR A 95 14.71 8.90 -1.01
CA TYR A 95 15.18 7.57 -1.38
C TYR A 95 15.42 7.43 -2.88
N ALA A 96 14.54 7.98 -3.72
CA ALA A 96 14.70 7.98 -5.17
C ALA A 96 15.93 8.77 -5.61
N ALA A 97 16.18 9.95 -5.02
CA ALA A 97 17.38 10.73 -5.27
C ALA A 97 18.65 9.95 -4.89
N HIS A 98 18.69 9.34 -3.70
CA HIS A 98 19.83 8.54 -3.25
C HIS A 98 20.07 7.30 -4.11
N SER A 99 19.00 6.65 -4.57
CA SER A 99 19.08 5.46 -5.42
C SER A 99 19.22 5.77 -6.92
N LYS A 100 19.45 7.05 -7.29
CA LYS A 100 19.58 7.52 -8.69
C LYS A 100 18.39 7.11 -9.57
N ARG A 101 17.20 6.99 -8.97
CA ARG A 101 15.95 6.70 -9.68
C ARG A 101 15.34 7.99 -10.23
N SER A 102 14.54 7.86 -11.29
CA SER A 102 13.87 9.00 -11.90
C SER A 102 12.84 9.62 -10.96
N LEU A 103 13.11 10.85 -10.50
CA LEU A 103 12.18 11.63 -9.68
C LEU A 103 10.85 11.92 -10.40
N LYS A 104 10.88 12.03 -11.74
CA LYS A 104 9.68 12.24 -12.56
C LYS A 104 8.73 11.03 -12.43
N MET A 105 9.28 9.82 -12.54
CA MET A 105 8.48 8.59 -12.44
C MET A 105 7.94 8.38 -11.01
N GLU A 106 8.75 8.68 -10.00
CA GLU A 106 8.29 8.57 -8.60
C GLU A 106 7.21 9.60 -8.24
N LYS A 107 7.30 10.83 -8.73
CA LYS A 107 6.22 11.83 -8.59
C LYS A 107 4.92 11.36 -9.25
N ARG A 108 5.01 10.76 -10.44
CA ARG A 108 3.84 10.19 -11.13
C ARG A 108 3.21 9.04 -10.32
N ALA A 109 4.03 8.10 -9.84
CA ALA A 109 3.55 6.99 -9.02
C ALA A 109 2.90 7.48 -7.70
N LEU A 110 3.42 8.56 -7.09
CA LEU A 110 2.81 9.20 -5.92
C LEU A 110 1.45 9.84 -6.24
N ALA A 111 1.28 10.44 -7.42
CA ALA A 111 0.01 11.00 -7.87
C ALA A 111 -1.04 9.91 -8.13
N GLU A 112 -0.65 8.83 -8.82
CA GLU A 112 -1.49 7.65 -9.06
C GLU A 112 -1.95 7.01 -7.73
N HIS A 113 -1.06 6.94 -6.73
CA HIS A 113 -1.41 6.45 -5.40
C HIS A 113 -2.46 7.33 -4.69
N ARG A 114 -2.41 8.66 -4.85
CA ARG A 114 -3.44 9.55 -4.27
C ARG A 114 -4.82 9.30 -4.88
N LEU A 115 -4.88 9.03 -6.19
CA LEU A 115 -6.13 8.76 -6.89
C LEU A 115 -6.76 7.42 -6.45
N SER A 116 -5.92 6.41 -6.23
CA SER A 116 -6.36 5.07 -5.78
C SER A 116 -6.93 5.05 -4.35
N ILE A 117 -6.57 6.00 -3.48
CA ILE A 117 -7.14 6.12 -2.12
C ILE A 117 -8.56 6.74 -2.14
N HIS A 118 -8.91 7.44 -3.21
CA HIS A 118 -10.18 8.17 -3.34
C HIS A 118 -11.19 7.53 -4.30
N ALA A 119 -10.87 6.36 -4.87
CA ALA A 119 -11.74 5.56 -5.73
C ALA A 119 -12.30 4.36 -4.96
#